data_AF-A0A4R6B3N3-F1
#
_entry.id   AF-A0A4R6B3N3-F1
#
_cell.length_a   1.000
_cell.length_b   1.000
_cell.length_c   1.000
_cell.angle_alpha   90.00
_cell.angle_beta   90.00
_cell.angle_gamma   90.00
#
_symmetry.space_group_name_H-M   'P 1'
#
loop_
_entity.id
_entity.type
_entity.pdbx_description
1 polymer ?
#
loop_
_entity_poly.entity_id
_entity_poly.type
_entity_poly.pdbx_seq_one_letter_code
_entity_poly.pdbx_strand_id
1 'polypeptide(L)'
;METILDTAEQTFIEVAEVWVPEGDRLTLANGAYGPHEAFAEASRQESFAKGEGLPGRAWSEERPVVLKEFDGSYFKRTEAAKAVGLTAAVAVPVFAGSKLKAVLVVLCADDAVRTGAIEVWAEKDGVLALNDGYYGAATHFEWVSQHTQFPRGQGLPGGVWSAQTPILMRDLGSGYRFIRSESAGKAGLTTGLGLPIPVPGGDSFVLTLLSAKGTPIARRFEIWDARAAKAGAPGTAKLIDGICEREGPLWDAENAGNEKTAKAWSGPIGRVLGTGVPTTQTGAGANGYQMMVALPIHRGGELAHIVAWYC
;
A
#
# COMPACT_ATOMS: atom_id res chain seq x y z
N MET A 1 -36.62 -1.61 -8.30
CA MET A 1 -36.16 -2.00 -6.96
C MET A 1 -34.65 -1.91 -7.01
N GLU A 2 -34.15 -0.68 -6.86
CA GLU A 2 -32.71 -0.39 -6.89
C GLU A 2 -32.03 -1.13 -5.75
N THR A 3 -30.94 -1.81 -6.08
CA THR A 3 -30.19 -2.67 -5.18
C THR A 3 -29.44 -1.81 -4.17
N ILE A 4 -30.06 -1.49 -3.04
CA ILE A 4 -29.45 -0.84 -1.86
C ILE A 4 -28.51 -1.84 -1.12
N LEU A 5 -27.85 -2.76 -1.85
CA LEU A 5 -27.10 -3.87 -1.26
C LEU A 5 -25.60 -3.90 -1.55
N ASP A 6 -25.01 -2.91 -2.27
CA ASP A 6 -23.61 -3.05 -2.72
C ASP A 6 -22.61 -2.00 -2.20
N THR A 7 -23.07 -0.93 -1.53
CA THR A 7 -22.17 0.08 -0.93
C THR A 7 -21.39 -0.43 0.28
N ALA A 8 -21.79 -1.57 0.86
CA ALA A 8 -21.13 -2.16 2.02
C ALA A 8 -19.89 -2.99 1.67
N GLU A 9 -19.62 -3.30 0.40
CA GLU A 9 -18.51 -4.18 -0.02
C GLU A 9 -17.28 -3.42 -0.54
N GLN A 10 -17.43 -2.21 -1.09
CA GLN A 10 -16.33 -1.49 -1.76
C GLN A 10 -15.31 -0.90 -0.77
N THR A 11 -14.03 -1.04 -1.12
CA THR A 11 -12.90 -0.43 -0.41
C THR A 11 -12.38 0.79 -1.16
N PHE A 12 -11.65 1.67 -0.46
CA PHE A 12 -11.09 2.87 -1.09
C PHE A 12 -10.12 2.55 -2.25
N ILE A 13 -9.32 1.50 -2.11
CA ILE A 13 -8.50 0.95 -3.20
C ILE A 13 -9.41 0.06 -4.05
N GLU A 14 -9.52 0.36 -5.35
CA GLU A 14 -10.37 -0.42 -6.28
C GLU A 14 -9.57 -1.05 -7.43
N VAL A 15 -8.39 -0.49 -7.76
CA VAL A 15 -7.51 -1.04 -8.79
C VAL A 15 -6.07 -1.11 -8.28
N ALA A 16 -5.36 -2.16 -8.66
CA ALA A 16 -3.92 -2.28 -8.44
C ALA A 16 -3.22 -2.79 -9.71
N GLU A 17 -2.11 -2.17 -10.07
CA GLU A 17 -1.32 -2.47 -11.26
C GLU A 17 0.16 -2.67 -10.87
N VAL A 18 0.80 -3.68 -11.44
CA VAL A 18 2.22 -3.95 -11.26
C VAL A 18 2.93 -3.72 -12.59
N TRP A 19 3.74 -2.68 -12.61
CA TRP A 19 4.53 -2.26 -13.76
C TRP A 19 5.98 -2.71 -13.56
N VAL A 20 6.55 -3.46 -14.49
CA VAL A 20 7.94 -3.97 -14.38
C VAL A 20 8.83 -3.34 -15.46
N PRO A 21 10.12 -3.12 -15.17
CA PRO A 21 11.04 -2.61 -16.17
C PRO A 21 11.33 -3.66 -17.25
N GLU A 22 11.15 -3.26 -18.50
CA GLU A 22 11.50 -3.99 -19.71
C GLU A 22 12.29 -3.03 -20.62
N GLY A 23 13.62 -3.17 -20.61
CA GLY A 23 14.51 -2.20 -21.26
C GLY A 23 14.45 -0.83 -20.57
N ASP A 24 14.13 0.20 -21.34
CA ASP A 24 14.04 1.60 -20.91
C ASP A 24 12.61 2.03 -20.52
N ARG A 25 11.65 1.08 -20.49
CA ARG A 25 10.24 1.37 -20.21
C ARG A 25 9.68 0.42 -19.16
N LEU A 26 8.57 0.83 -18.56
CA LEU A 26 7.73 0.02 -17.68
C LEU A 26 6.59 -0.60 -18.49
N THR A 27 6.41 -1.91 -18.39
CA THR A 27 5.31 -2.67 -19.00
C THR A 27 4.41 -3.30 -17.93
N LEU A 28 3.13 -3.44 -18.24
CA LEU A 28 2.15 -4.00 -17.31
C LEU A 28 2.37 -5.50 -17.16
N ALA A 29 2.82 -5.96 -15.99
CA ALA A 29 3.04 -7.38 -15.71
C ALA A 29 1.80 -8.07 -15.11
N ASN A 30 1.05 -7.33 -14.29
CA ASN A 30 -0.12 -7.84 -13.59
C ASN A 30 -1.04 -6.68 -13.22
N GLY A 31 -2.34 -6.93 -13.11
CA GLY A 31 -3.32 -5.95 -12.64
C GLY A 31 -4.58 -6.62 -12.10
N ALA A 32 -5.17 -6.00 -11.08
CA ALA A 32 -6.50 -6.35 -10.57
C ALA A 32 -7.37 -5.10 -10.67
N TYR A 33 -8.47 -5.22 -11.42
CA TYR A 33 -9.29 -4.07 -11.84
C TYR A 33 -10.70 -4.10 -11.28
N GLY A 34 -11.06 -5.14 -10.50
CA GLY A 34 -12.43 -5.33 -10.04
C GLY A 34 -13.41 -5.32 -11.23
N PRO A 35 -14.48 -4.50 -11.19
CA PRO A 35 -15.43 -4.38 -12.29
C PRO A 35 -14.96 -3.48 -13.46
N HIS A 36 -13.79 -2.85 -13.36
CA HIS A 36 -13.36 -1.75 -14.24
C HIS A 36 -12.63 -2.20 -15.52
N GLU A 37 -13.23 -3.10 -16.30
CA GLU A 37 -12.57 -3.72 -17.47
C GLU A 37 -12.18 -2.72 -18.57
N ALA A 38 -12.97 -1.67 -18.79
CA ALA A 38 -12.63 -0.62 -19.76
C ALA A 38 -11.34 0.12 -19.37
N PHE A 39 -11.13 0.35 -18.08
CA PHE A 39 -9.87 0.92 -17.57
C PHE A 39 -8.73 -0.10 -17.70
N ALA A 40 -9.00 -1.38 -17.46
CA ALA A 40 -8.03 -2.45 -17.67
C ALA A 40 -7.50 -2.48 -19.11
N GLU A 41 -8.37 -2.31 -20.10
CA GLU A 41 -7.97 -2.25 -21.51
C GLU A 41 -7.12 -1.01 -21.82
N ALA A 42 -7.51 0.16 -21.31
CA ALA A 42 -6.70 1.38 -21.45
C ALA A 42 -5.32 1.20 -20.82
N SER A 43 -5.22 0.54 -19.66
CA SER A 43 -3.95 0.25 -19.01
C SER A 43 -3.09 -0.75 -19.79
N ARG A 44 -3.67 -1.76 -20.43
CA ARG A 44 -2.90 -2.74 -21.24
C ARG A 44 -2.23 -2.11 -22.47
N GLN A 45 -2.75 -0.99 -22.96
CA GLN A 45 -2.19 -0.27 -24.11
C GLN A 45 -1.06 0.69 -23.70
N GLU A 46 -0.86 0.90 -22.40
CA GLU A 46 0.14 1.82 -21.88
C GLU A 46 1.47 1.15 -21.57
N SER A 47 2.49 1.98 -21.56
CA SER A 47 3.82 1.68 -21.07
C SER A 47 4.52 3.02 -20.82
N PHE A 48 5.50 3.07 -19.92
CA PHE A 48 6.01 4.34 -19.40
C PHE A 48 7.54 4.39 -19.40
N ALA A 49 8.14 5.39 -20.03
CA ALA A 49 9.56 5.69 -19.85
C ALA A 49 9.83 6.25 -18.44
N LYS A 50 11.11 6.29 -18.03
CA LYS A 50 11.50 6.97 -16.78
C LYS A 50 11.06 8.45 -16.83
N GLY A 51 10.28 8.88 -15.84
CA GLY A 51 9.68 10.21 -15.75
C GLY A 51 8.32 10.37 -16.43
N GLU A 52 7.85 9.37 -17.20
CA GLU A 52 6.60 9.44 -17.95
C GLU A 52 5.42 8.91 -17.13
N GLY A 53 4.33 9.67 -17.09
CA GLY A 53 3.14 9.29 -16.35
C GLY A 53 3.41 9.04 -14.86
N LEU A 54 2.44 8.46 -14.17
CA LEU A 54 2.57 8.18 -12.75
C LEU A 54 3.61 7.09 -12.42
N PRO A 55 3.61 5.91 -13.09
CA PRO A 55 4.62 4.88 -12.82
C PRO A 55 6.04 5.35 -13.14
N GLY A 56 6.24 6.00 -14.29
CA GLY A 56 7.55 6.48 -14.70
C GLY A 56 8.07 7.61 -13.81
N ARG A 57 7.19 8.48 -13.30
CA ARG A 57 7.60 9.50 -12.31
C ARG A 57 8.09 8.88 -11.00
N ALA A 58 7.39 7.88 -10.45
CA ALA A 58 7.86 7.17 -9.26
C ALA A 58 9.21 6.47 -9.50
N TRP A 59 9.44 5.94 -10.71
CA TRP A 59 10.76 5.45 -11.12
C TRP A 59 11.81 6.58 -11.19
N SER A 60 11.44 7.75 -11.70
CA SER A 60 12.37 8.89 -11.82
C SER A 60 12.77 9.49 -10.49
N GLU A 61 11.80 9.65 -9.60
CA GLU A 61 11.99 10.31 -8.29
C GLU A 61 12.49 9.33 -7.21
N GLU A 62 12.50 8.03 -7.52
CA GLU A 62 12.95 6.95 -6.64
C GLU A 62 12.23 6.92 -5.28
N ARG A 63 11.01 7.45 -5.21
CA ARG A 63 10.17 7.53 -4.01
C ARG A 63 8.69 7.33 -4.35
N PRO A 64 7.82 7.05 -3.36
CA PRO A 64 6.39 7.06 -3.59
C PRO A 64 5.88 8.42 -4.08
N VAL A 65 4.94 8.40 -5.02
CA VAL A 65 4.30 9.60 -5.60
C VAL A 65 2.80 9.45 -5.47
N VAL A 66 2.15 10.40 -4.81
CA VAL A 66 0.69 10.46 -4.70
C VAL A 66 0.16 11.40 -5.78
N LEU A 67 -0.86 10.96 -6.50
CA LEU A 67 -1.58 11.78 -7.45
C LEU A 67 -3.01 11.96 -6.93
N LYS A 68 -3.33 13.19 -6.54
CA LYS A 68 -4.57 13.54 -5.82
C LYS A 68 -5.75 13.78 -6.76
N GLU A 69 -5.45 14.11 -8.01
CA GLU A 69 -6.41 14.34 -9.09
C GLU A 69 -5.79 13.94 -10.43
N PHE A 70 -6.60 13.44 -11.37
CA PHE A 70 -6.13 13.07 -12.71
C PHE A 70 -6.30 14.18 -13.75
N ASP A 71 -7.37 14.97 -13.64
CA ASP A 71 -7.66 16.08 -14.56
C ASP A 71 -6.52 17.13 -14.49
N GLY A 72 -6.03 17.57 -15.66
CA GLY A 72 -4.93 18.54 -15.75
C GLY A 72 -3.55 18.05 -15.29
N SER A 73 -3.42 16.77 -14.91
CA SER A 73 -2.16 16.16 -14.48
C SER A 73 -1.41 15.46 -15.63
N TYR A 74 -0.25 14.88 -15.33
CA TYR A 74 0.53 14.04 -16.26
C TYR A 74 0.00 12.59 -16.38
N PHE A 75 -1.17 12.28 -15.81
CA PHE A 75 -1.79 10.97 -15.92
C PHE A 75 -2.29 10.70 -17.34
N LYS A 76 -1.91 9.56 -17.94
CA LYS A 76 -2.18 9.28 -19.35
C LYS A 76 -3.59 8.75 -19.64
N ARG A 77 -4.27 8.20 -18.63
CA ARG A 77 -5.54 7.45 -18.77
C ARG A 77 -6.72 8.18 -18.11
N THR A 78 -6.67 9.51 -18.08
CA THR A 78 -7.62 10.34 -17.30
C THR A 78 -9.08 10.08 -17.66
N GLU A 79 -9.43 10.11 -18.95
CA GLU A 79 -10.81 9.87 -19.38
C GLU A 79 -11.31 8.46 -19.01
N ALA A 80 -10.47 7.44 -19.20
CA ALA A 80 -10.82 6.06 -18.85
C ALA A 80 -10.99 5.88 -17.33
N ALA A 81 -10.12 6.49 -16.52
CA ALA A 81 -10.22 6.46 -15.07
C ALA A 81 -11.47 7.19 -14.56
N LYS A 82 -11.76 8.36 -15.14
CA LYS A 82 -12.93 9.18 -14.82
C LYS A 82 -14.24 8.47 -15.14
N ALA A 83 -14.31 7.77 -16.26
CA ALA A 83 -15.49 7.00 -16.67
C ALA A 83 -15.87 5.90 -15.66
N VAL A 84 -14.92 5.46 -14.83
CA VAL A 84 -15.13 4.42 -13.81
C VAL A 84 -15.04 4.95 -12.37
N GLY A 85 -14.96 6.27 -12.18
CA GLY A 85 -14.97 6.90 -10.85
C GLY A 85 -13.65 6.86 -10.08
N LEU A 86 -12.53 6.52 -10.73
CA LEU A 86 -11.20 6.62 -10.12
C LEU A 86 -10.74 8.08 -10.11
N THR A 87 -10.19 8.54 -8.99
CA THR A 87 -9.89 9.97 -8.77
C THR A 87 -8.47 10.22 -8.27
N ALA A 88 -7.89 9.26 -7.57
CA ALA A 88 -6.56 9.37 -6.99
C ALA A 88 -5.76 8.08 -7.17
N ALA A 89 -4.44 8.18 -7.05
CA ALA A 89 -3.56 7.03 -7.10
C ALA A 89 -2.28 7.26 -6.30
N VAL A 90 -1.63 6.19 -5.87
CA VAL A 90 -0.24 6.23 -5.40
C VAL A 90 0.59 5.22 -6.17
N ALA A 91 1.74 5.68 -6.67
CA ALA A 91 2.77 4.81 -7.23
C ALA A 91 3.87 4.60 -6.21
N VAL A 92 4.18 3.33 -5.93
CA VAL A 92 5.18 2.87 -4.97
C VAL A 92 6.28 2.14 -5.74
N PRO A 93 7.46 2.73 -5.91
CA PRO A 93 8.57 2.05 -6.55
C PRO A 93 9.15 1.00 -5.61
N VAL A 94 9.47 -0.17 -6.15
CA VAL A 94 10.06 -1.29 -5.42
C VAL A 94 11.48 -1.48 -5.89
N PHE A 95 12.43 -1.14 -5.04
CA PHE A 95 13.85 -1.33 -5.31
C PHE A 95 14.41 -2.54 -4.54
N ALA A 96 15.34 -3.26 -5.16
CA ALA A 96 16.25 -4.17 -4.49
C ALA A 96 17.67 -3.61 -4.62
N GLY A 97 18.14 -2.92 -3.59
CA GLY A 97 19.35 -2.09 -3.69
C GLY A 97 19.07 -0.90 -4.60
N SER A 98 19.88 -0.70 -5.65
CA SER A 98 19.65 0.34 -6.67
C SER A 98 18.81 -0.13 -7.85
N LYS A 99 18.48 -1.43 -7.94
CA LYS A 99 17.73 -1.99 -9.06
C LYS A 99 16.24 -1.83 -8.84
N LEU A 100 15.56 -1.10 -9.73
CA LEU A 100 14.10 -1.11 -9.76
C LEU A 100 13.62 -2.52 -10.15
N LYS A 101 12.73 -3.09 -9.33
CA LYS A 101 12.09 -4.39 -9.55
C LYS A 101 10.71 -4.23 -10.16
N ALA A 102 9.96 -3.22 -9.73
CA ALA A 102 8.64 -2.86 -10.23
C ALA A 102 8.20 -1.50 -9.69
N VAL A 103 7.10 -0.98 -10.22
CA VAL A 103 6.28 0.07 -9.61
C VAL A 103 4.89 -0.51 -9.38
N LEU A 104 4.45 -0.55 -8.12
CA LEU A 104 3.06 -0.84 -7.77
C LEU A 104 2.27 0.47 -7.88
N VAL A 105 1.21 0.50 -8.67
CA VAL A 105 0.23 1.59 -8.65
C VAL A 105 -1.04 1.07 -8.02
N VAL A 106 -1.56 1.75 -7.02
CA VAL A 106 -2.93 1.54 -6.55
C VAL A 106 -3.76 2.77 -6.89
N LEU A 107 -4.93 2.55 -7.46
CA LEU A 107 -5.88 3.60 -7.80
C LEU A 107 -7.10 3.49 -6.91
N CYS A 108 -7.55 4.66 -6.48
CA CYS A 108 -8.60 4.81 -5.52
C CYS A 108 -9.77 5.53 -6.17
N ALA A 109 -10.97 5.04 -5.87
CA ALA A 109 -12.19 5.74 -6.21
C ALA A 109 -12.61 6.58 -5.02
N ASP A 110 -12.93 7.83 -5.30
CA ASP A 110 -13.44 8.78 -4.33
C ASP A 110 -14.93 9.04 -4.56
N ASP A 111 -15.65 9.22 -3.46
CA ASP A 111 -16.90 9.94 -3.44
C ASP A 111 -16.83 10.94 -2.30
N ALA A 112 -17.67 11.98 -2.32
CA ALA A 112 -17.62 13.10 -1.38
C ALA A 112 -17.82 12.70 0.11
N VAL A 113 -18.06 11.42 0.41
CA VAL A 113 -18.31 10.87 1.74
C VAL A 113 -17.17 9.92 2.17
N ARG A 114 -16.32 9.47 1.24
CA ARG A 114 -15.24 8.52 1.53
C ARG A 114 -14.15 9.16 2.39
N THR A 115 -13.83 8.46 3.47
CA THR A 115 -12.81 8.89 4.43
C THR A 115 -11.70 7.86 4.50
N GLY A 116 -10.47 8.26 4.19
CA GLY A 116 -9.28 7.42 4.23
C GLY A 116 -8.06 8.28 3.92
N ALA A 117 -6.87 7.81 4.29
CA ALA A 117 -5.66 8.57 3.97
C ALA A 117 -4.51 7.69 3.48
N ILE A 118 -3.83 8.19 2.46
CA ILE A 118 -2.56 7.68 1.97
C ILE A 118 -1.54 8.77 2.24
N GLU A 119 -0.53 8.52 3.05
CA GLU A 119 0.46 9.54 3.41
C GLU A 119 1.86 9.03 3.09
N VAL A 120 2.68 9.89 2.49
CA VAL A 120 4.10 9.66 2.27
C VAL A 120 4.86 10.59 3.20
N TRP A 121 5.56 10.02 4.17
CA TRP A 121 6.42 10.73 5.10
C TRP A 121 7.86 10.60 4.64
N ALA A 122 8.61 11.69 4.65
CA ALA A 122 10.04 11.70 4.36
C ALA A 122 10.80 12.23 5.58
N GLU A 123 11.98 11.67 5.80
CA GLU A 123 12.90 12.20 6.80
C GLU A 123 13.48 13.53 6.31
N LYS A 124 13.46 14.50 7.21
CA LYS A 124 14.06 15.81 7.02
C LYS A 124 14.47 16.36 8.38
N ASP A 125 15.74 16.75 8.51
CA ASP A 125 16.29 17.39 9.71
C ASP A 125 16.08 16.57 11.01
N GLY A 126 16.15 15.23 10.92
CA GLY A 126 16.05 14.31 12.06
C GLY A 126 14.62 13.96 12.48
N VAL A 127 13.61 14.38 11.72
CA VAL A 127 12.19 14.06 11.94
C VAL A 127 11.53 13.62 10.64
N LEU A 128 10.46 12.82 10.72
CA LEU A 128 9.59 12.60 9.57
C LEU A 128 8.60 13.76 9.42
N ALA A 129 8.56 14.36 8.24
CA ALA A 129 7.56 15.35 7.84
C ALA A 129 6.71 14.81 6.67
N LEU A 130 5.49 15.32 6.54
CA LEU A 130 4.62 14.95 5.43
C LEU A 130 5.25 15.45 4.12
N ASN A 131 5.53 14.54 3.21
CA ASN A 131 6.10 14.84 1.90
C ASN A 131 5.01 14.86 0.81
N ASP A 132 4.05 13.95 0.90
CA ASP A 132 2.89 13.90 0.01
C ASP A 132 1.72 13.16 0.69
N GLY A 133 0.51 13.31 0.18
CA GLY A 133 -0.63 12.57 0.72
C GLY A 133 -1.98 12.92 0.12
N TYR A 134 -2.89 11.96 0.25
CA TYR A 134 -4.30 12.05 -0.12
C TYR A 134 -5.15 11.75 1.11
N TYR A 135 -6.24 12.51 1.31
CA TYR A 135 -7.04 12.47 2.53
C TYR A 135 -8.56 12.35 2.30
N GLY A 136 -9.00 12.25 1.04
CA GLY A 136 -10.42 12.23 0.69
C GLY A 136 -11.19 13.38 1.36
N ALA A 137 -12.31 13.08 2.00
CA ALA A 137 -13.11 14.08 2.72
C ALA A 137 -12.48 14.56 4.06
N ALA A 138 -11.34 14.02 4.51
CA ALA A 138 -10.74 14.28 5.82
C ALA A 138 -9.88 15.57 5.88
N THR A 139 -10.42 16.70 5.42
CA THR A 139 -9.69 17.99 5.28
C THR A 139 -9.06 18.49 6.58
N HIS A 140 -9.73 18.35 7.72
CA HIS A 140 -9.15 18.72 9.02
C HIS A 140 -7.96 17.84 9.40
N PHE A 141 -8.05 16.55 9.11
CA PHE A 141 -6.96 15.61 9.38
C PHE A 141 -5.78 15.83 8.44
N GLU A 142 -6.03 16.17 7.17
CA GLU A 142 -5.00 16.62 6.22
C GLU A 142 -4.22 17.81 6.79
N TRP A 143 -4.93 18.86 7.23
CA TRP A 143 -4.30 20.05 7.77
C TRP A 143 -3.42 19.72 8.99
N VAL A 144 -3.91 18.86 9.90
CA VAL A 144 -3.11 18.42 11.06
C VAL A 144 -1.88 17.62 10.61
N SER A 145 -2.02 16.70 9.65
CA SER A 145 -0.91 15.90 9.15
C SER A 145 0.17 16.76 8.47
N GLN A 146 -0.19 17.80 7.72
CA GLN A 146 0.75 18.76 7.11
C GLN A 146 1.61 19.51 8.14
N HIS A 147 1.08 19.73 9.35
CA HIS A 147 1.76 20.45 10.43
C HIS A 147 2.31 19.53 11.52
N THR A 148 2.27 18.21 11.31
CA THR A 148 2.78 17.21 12.24
C THR A 148 4.17 16.74 11.82
N GLN A 149 5.08 16.65 12.80
CA GLN A 149 6.37 15.99 12.63
C GLN A 149 6.47 14.79 13.57
N PHE A 150 7.06 13.69 13.10
CA PHE A 150 7.24 12.48 13.88
C PHE A 150 8.72 12.27 14.22
N PRO A 151 9.12 12.39 15.49
CA PRO A 151 10.41 11.90 15.94
C PRO A 151 10.55 10.39 15.69
N ARG A 152 11.78 9.93 15.54
CA ARG A 152 12.06 8.49 15.38
C ARG A 152 11.49 7.68 16.55
N GLY A 153 10.73 6.65 16.24
CA GLY A 153 10.08 5.77 17.21
C GLY A 153 8.71 6.26 17.72
N GLN A 154 8.25 7.46 17.35
CA GLN A 154 6.98 8.00 17.83
C GLN A 154 5.85 7.89 16.79
N GLY A 155 4.68 7.46 17.25
CA GLY A 155 3.51 7.21 16.39
C GLY A 155 3.77 6.13 15.34
N LEU A 156 2.81 5.94 14.42
CA LEU A 156 2.95 4.95 13.36
C LEU A 156 4.13 5.26 12.41
N PRO A 157 4.26 6.46 11.81
CA PRO A 157 5.37 6.73 10.88
C PRO A 157 6.74 6.64 11.56
N GLY A 158 6.90 7.26 12.73
CA GLY A 158 8.16 7.22 13.47
C GLY A 158 8.50 5.81 13.97
N GLY A 159 7.51 5.02 14.38
CA GLY A 159 7.68 3.61 14.74
C GLY A 159 8.25 2.78 13.59
N VAL A 160 7.66 2.91 12.39
CA VAL A 160 8.14 2.25 11.17
C VAL A 160 9.56 2.68 10.84
N TRP A 161 9.85 3.98 10.91
CA TRP A 161 11.19 4.51 10.66
C TRP A 161 12.23 3.99 11.66
N SER A 162 11.85 3.82 12.93
CA SER A 162 12.72 3.24 13.94
C SER A 162 13.01 1.76 13.68
N ALA A 163 11.96 0.96 13.50
CA ALA A 163 12.05 -0.50 13.40
C ALA A 163 12.58 -0.97 12.04
N GLN A 164 12.37 -0.17 10.98
CA GLN A 164 12.62 -0.57 9.59
C GLN A 164 11.86 -1.86 9.22
N THR A 165 10.64 -1.99 9.76
CA THR A 165 9.69 -3.08 9.52
C THR A 165 8.30 -2.49 9.31
N PRO A 166 7.41 -3.18 8.57
CA PRO A 166 6.00 -2.83 8.54
C PRO A 166 5.41 -2.85 9.94
N ILE A 167 4.44 -1.96 10.20
CA ILE A 167 3.69 -1.91 11.45
C ILE A 167 2.21 -1.80 11.12
N LEU A 168 1.40 -2.66 11.73
CA LEU A 168 -0.04 -2.55 11.74
C LEU A 168 -0.48 -1.94 13.07
N MET A 169 -0.93 -0.70 13.05
CA MET A 169 -1.45 0.01 14.21
C MET A 169 -2.97 -0.09 14.23
N ARG A 170 -3.50 -0.53 15.37
CA ARG A 170 -4.94 -0.60 15.64
C ARG A 170 -5.32 0.62 16.46
N ASP A 171 -6.59 0.98 16.40
CA ASP A 171 -7.20 1.98 17.28
C ASP A 171 -6.55 3.38 17.21
N LEU A 172 -6.34 3.86 15.99
CA LEU A 172 -5.75 5.20 15.74
C LEU A 172 -6.48 6.33 16.49
N GLY A 173 -7.81 6.25 16.59
CA GLY A 173 -8.61 7.29 17.27
C GLY A 173 -8.60 7.24 18.81
N SER A 174 -8.17 6.14 19.44
CA SER A 174 -8.27 5.97 20.91
C SER A 174 -6.92 5.79 21.61
N GLY A 175 -5.81 5.80 20.85
CA GLY A 175 -4.46 5.82 21.39
C GLY A 175 -4.15 7.14 22.11
N TYR A 176 -4.14 7.13 23.45
CA TYR A 176 -3.79 8.27 24.32
C TYR A 176 -2.37 8.86 24.15
N ARG A 177 -1.56 8.38 23.20
CA ARG A 177 -0.10 8.59 23.18
C ARG A 177 0.52 8.99 21.83
N PHE A 178 -0.25 9.46 20.86
CA PHE A 178 0.36 10.05 19.66
C PHE A 178 -0.32 11.33 19.19
N ILE A 179 0.49 12.19 18.55
CA ILE A 179 0.26 13.63 18.32
C ILE A 179 -1.11 13.96 17.67
N ARG A 180 -1.68 13.04 16.89
CA ARG A 180 -2.88 13.29 16.06
C ARG A 180 -4.04 12.31 16.29
N SER A 181 -4.09 11.62 17.44
CA SER A 181 -5.15 10.64 17.72
C SER A 181 -6.54 11.25 17.79
N GLU A 182 -6.71 12.45 18.36
CA GLU A 182 -8.01 13.12 18.41
C GLU A 182 -8.55 13.45 17.01
N SER A 183 -7.71 14.03 16.14
CA SER A 183 -8.10 14.35 14.76
C SER A 183 -8.37 13.07 13.95
N ALA A 184 -7.57 12.01 14.15
CA ALA A 184 -7.82 10.70 13.55
C ALA A 184 -9.17 10.11 13.99
N GLY A 185 -9.52 10.23 15.27
CA GLY A 185 -10.80 9.78 15.82
C GLY A 185 -11.99 10.56 15.25
N LYS A 186 -11.87 11.89 15.12
CA LYS A 186 -12.89 12.73 14.47
C LYS A 186 -13.07 12.38 12.98
N ALA A 187 -12.00 12.00 12.30
CA ALA A 187 -12.05 11.48 10.93
C ALA A 187 -12.48 9.99 10.86
N GLY A 188 -12.82 9.34 11.98
CA GLY A 188 -13.27 7.94 11.99
C GLY A 188 -12.19 6.93 11.57
N LEU A 189 -10.91 7.30 11.62
CA LEU A 189 -9.79 6.43 11.30
C LEU A 189 -9.55 5.42 12.44
N THR A 190 -9.51 4.15 12.08
CA THR A 190 -9.44 3.04 13.04
C THR A 190 -8.16 2.23 12.91
N THR A 191 -7.66 2.00 11.71
CA THR A 191 -6.51 1.13 11.46
C THR A 191 -5.51 1.81 10.54
N GLY A 192 -4.22 1.69 10.86
CA GLY A 192 -3.14 2.24 10.04
C GLY A 192 -2.11 1.18 9.73
N LEU A 193 -1.83 0.96 8.45
CA LEU A 193 -0.70 0.18 7.99
C LEU A 193 0.44 1.13 7.63
N GLY A 194 1.59 0.98 8.28
CA GLY A 194 2.80 1.74 7.97
C GLY A 194 3.85 0.85 7.33
N LEU A 195 4.48 1.35 6.27
CA LEU A 195 5.39 0.61 5.41
C LEU A 195 6.69 1.39 5.25
N PRO A 196 7.86 0.82 5.61
CA PRO A 196 9.11 1.42 5.19
C PRO A 196 9.22 1.24 3.68
N ILE A 197 9.60 2.30 2.96
CA ILE A 197 9.88 2.26 1.53
C ILE A 197 11.38 2.49 1.32
N PRO A 198 12.18 1.42 1.22
CA PRO A 198 13.61 1.53 0.96
C PRO A 198 13.87 2.06 -0.45
N VAL A 199 14.74 3.06 -0.54
CA VAL A 199 15.12 3.72 -1.80
C VAL A 199 16.65 3.67 -1.97
N PRO A 200 17.19 3.76 -3.21
CA PRO A 200 18.62 3.63 -3.47
C PRO A 200 19.50 4.66 -2.75
N GLY A 201 19.01 5.89 -2.58
CA GLY A 201 19.75 7.03 -2.02
C GLY A 201 19.93 7.04 -0.51
N GLY A 202 19.32 6.10 0.22
CA GLY A 202 19.40 6.05 1.69
C GLY A 202 18.42 6.97 2.42
N ASP A 203 17.73 7.86 1.69
CA ASP A 203 16.61 8.64 2.22
C ASP A 203 15.55 7.72 2.84
N SER A 204 14.93 8.17 3.92
CA SER A 204 13.92 7.38 4.63
C SER A 204 12.52 7.83 4.25
N PHE A 205 11.79 6.96 3.57
CA PHE A 205 10.36 7.15 3.28
C PHE A 205 9.51 6.15 4.06
N VAL A 206 8.39 6.64 4.60
CA VAL A 206 7.34 5.81 5.19
C VAL A 206 6.02 6.08 4.50
N LEU A 207 5.42 5.04 3.93
CA LEU A 207 4.06 5.07 3.40
C LEU A 207 3.08 4.63 4.49
N THR A 208 2.05 5.41 4.76
CA THR A 208 0.94 5.00 5.62
C THR A 208 -0.37 4.89 4.83
N LEU A 209 -1.08 3.79 5.04
CA LEU A 209 -2.43 3.54 4.56
C LEU A 209 -3.37 3.53 5.77
N LEU A 210 -4.21 4.55 5.90
CA LEU A 210 -5.11 4.74 7.03
C LEU A 210 -6.56 4.46 6.63
N SER A 211 -7.14 3.46 7.30
CA SER A 211 -8.47 2.94 7.06
C SER A 211 -9.48 3.59 8.00
N ALA A 212 -10.61 4.05 7.47
CA ALA A 212 -11.76 4.48 8.27
C ALA A 212 -12.83 3.40 8.33
N LYS A 213 -13.69 3.44 9.36
CA LYS A 213 -14.77 2.45 9.52
C LYS A 213 -15.80 2.49 8.38
N GLY A 214 -16.09 3.68 7.84
CA GLY A 214 -17.07 3.86 6.76
C GLY A 214 -16.51 3.61 5.35
N THR A 215 -15.19 3.67 5.18
CA THR A 215 -14.53 3.45 3.89
C THR A 215 -13.19 2.77 4.14
N PRO A 216 -13.18 1.45 4.36
CA PRO A 216 -11.94 0.77 4.61
C PRO A 216 -11.00 0.86 3.40
N ILE A 217 -9.71 1.11 3.63
CA ILE A 217 -8.72 1.05 2.55
C ILE A 217 -8.60 -0.39 2.02
N ALA A 218 -8.62 -1.34 2.95
CA ALA A 218 -8.66 -2.77 2.73
C ALA A 218 -9.26 -3.40 3.99
N ARG A 219 -9.78 -4.62 3.85
CA ARG A 219 -10.52 -5.35 4.90
C ARG A 219 -9.69 -6.41 5.59
N ARG A 220 -8.56 -6.76 5.00
CA ARG A 220 -7.57 -7.67 5.59
C ARG A 220 -6.18 -7.13 5.32
N PHE A 221 -5.31 -7.24 6.32
CA PHE A 221 -3.90 -6.91 6.24
C PHE A 221 -3.09 -8.07 6.80
N GLU A 222 -1.97 -8.38 6.15
CA GLU A 222 -1.04 -9.42 6.57
C GLU A 222 0.39 -8.88 6.46
N ILE A 223 1.21 -9.16 7.47
CA ILE A 223 2.64 -8.86 7.49
C ILE A 223 3.39 -10.19 7.61
N TRP A 224 4.17 -10.50 6.58
CA TRP A 224 4.97 -11.70 6.50
C TRP A 224 6.45 -11.37 6.65
N ASP A 225 7.14 -12.03 7.57
CA ASP A 225 8.59 -11.96 7.75
C ASP A 225 9.28 -12.98 6.83
N ALA A 226 10.02 -12.48 5.84
CA ALA A 226 10.79 -13.27 4.90
C ALA A 226 12.28 -13.37 5.29
N ARG A 227 12.72 -12.68 6.36
CA ARG A 227 14.12 -12.72 6.84
C ARG A 227 14.49 -14.09 7.38
N ALA A 228 13.52 -14.79 7.97
CA ALA A 228 13.68 -16.15 8.51
C ALA A 228 14.11 -17.17 7.44
N ALA A 229 13.89 -16.89 6.14
CA ALA A 229 14.39 -17.71 5.04
C ALA A 229 15.92 -17.95 5.11
N LYS A 230 16.68 -17.04 5.73
CA LYS A 230 18.14 -17.15 5.87
C LYS A 230 18.59 -18.15 6.96
N ALA A 231 17.70 -18.58 7.86
CA ALA A 231 18.09 -19.32 9.07
C ALA A 231 17.55 -20.77 9.16
N GLY A 232 17.04 -21.36 8.08
CA GLY A 232 16.69 -22.79 8.08
C GLY A 232 15.79 -23.31 6.95
N ALA A 233 15.16 -22.43 6.17
CA ALA A 233 14.37 -22.81 5.00
C ALA A 233 14.38 -21.69 3.95
N PRO A 234 15.36 -21.66 3.01
CA PRO A 234 15.40 -20.66 1.96
C PRO A 234 14.07 -20.62 1.19
N GLY A 235 13.57 -19.41 0.92
CA GLY A 235 12.29 -19.22 0.22
C GLY A 235 11.04 -19.47 1.07
N THR A 236 11.05 -19.13 2.36
CA THR A 236 9.85 -19.15 3.21
C THR A 236 9.55 -17.80 3.84
N ALA A 237 8.29 -17.54 4.17
CA ALA A 237 7.88 -16.38 4.96
C ALA A 237 6.87 -16.79 6.03
N LYS A 238 6.99 -16.20 7.22
CA LYS A 238 6.10 -16.45 8.37
C LYS A 238 5.12 -15.29 8.53
N LEU A 239 3.84 -15.56 8.73
CA LEU A 239 2.85 -14.54 9.06
C LEU A 239 3.08 -14.08 10.51
N ILE A 240 3.67 -12.90 10.69
CA ILE A 240 4.04 -12.38 12.02
C ILE A 240 3.00 -11.42 12.59
N ASP A 241 2.19 -10.82 11.73
CA ASP A 241 1.11 -9.93 12.14
C ASP A 241 0.01 -9.87 11.07
N GLY A 242 -1.21 -9.49 11.44
CA GLY A 242 -2.28 -9.26 10.47
C GLY A 242 -3.68 -9.21 11.08
N ILE A 243 -4.59 -8.45 10.48
CA ILE A 243 -5.98 -8.38 10.93
C ILE A 243 -6.89 -8.65 9.75
N CYS A 244 -7.99 -9.34 10.00
CA CYS A 244 -9.04 -9.62 9.03
C CYS A 244 -10.37 -9.16 9.62
N GLU A 245 -11.15 -8.39 8.88
CA GLU A 245 -12.48 -7.96 9.32
C GLU A 245 -13.40 -9.17 9.62
N ARG A 246 -13.23 -10.27 8.87
CA ARG A 246 -14.05 -11.49 9.01
C ARG A 246 -13.54 -12.44 10.10
N GLU A 247 -12.23 -12.57 10.24
CA GLU A 247 -11.59 -13.59 11.10
C GLU A 247 -11.00 -13.02 12.40
N GLY A 248 -10.89 -11.69 12.51
CA GLY A 248 -10.22 -11.03 13.62
C GLY A 248 -8.68 -11.05 13.48
N PRO A 249 -7.95 -11.11 14.61
CA PRO A 249 -6.50 -11.27 14.62
C PRO A 249 -6.03 -12.49 13.84
N LEU A 250 -5.03 -12.30 12.98
CA LEU A 250 -4.39 -13.37 12.21
C LEU A 250 -3.04 -13.80 12.82
N TRP A 251 -2.56 -13.03 13.80
CA TRP A 251 -1.45 -13.43 14.65
C TRP A 251 -1.97 -14.23 15.83
N ASP A 252 -1.13 -15.13 16.33
CA ASP A 252 -1.42 -15.91 17.51
C ASP A 252 -0.19 -15.89 18.42
N ALA A 253 -0.32 -15.21 19.57
CA ALA A 253 0.74 -15.09 20.55
C ALA A 253 1.00 -16.39 21.31
N GLU A 254 -0.01 -17.27 21.43
CA GLU A 254 0.10 -18.56 22.09
C GLU A 254 0.73 -19.62 21.17
N ASN A 255 0.75 -19.36 19.87
CA ASN A 255 1.33 -20.22 18.83
C ASN A 255 2.68 -19.71 18.30
N ALA A 256 3.41 -18.92 19.10
CA ALA A 256 4.75 -18.43 18.76
C ALA A 256 5.69 -19.60 18.40
N GLY A 257 6.35 -19.50 17.24
CA GLY A 257 7.20 -20.55 16.67
C GLY A 257 6.51 -21.45 15.63
N ASN A 258 5.18 -21.49 15.61
CA ASN A 258 4.35 -22.29 14.70
C ASN A 258 3.49 -21.42 13.79
N GLU A 259 3.99 -20.24 13.42
CA GLU A 259 3.27 -19.29 12.59
C GLU A 259 2.93 -19.89 11.21
N LYS A 260 1.81 -19.44 10.63
CA LYS A 260 1.46 -19.79 9.25
C LYS A 260 2.63 -19.43 8.33
N THR A 261 3.04 -20.39 7.52
CA THR A 261 4.21 -20.25 6.64
C THR A 261 3.80 -20.32 5.17
N ALA A 262 4.31 -19.39 4.36
CA ALA A 262 4.27 -19.43 2.91
C ALA A 262 5.59 -19.97 2.37
N LYS A 263 5.54 -20.71 1.26
CA LYS A 263 6.71 -21.22 0.53
C LYS A 263 6.80 -20.53 -0.82
N ALA A 264 8.01 -20.30 -1.31
CA ALA A 264 8.25 -19.72 -2.63
C ALA A 264 7.46 -20.49 -3.70
N TRP A 265 6.87 -19.74 -4.63
CA TRP A 265 6.02 -20.22 -5.72
C TRP A 265 4.68 -20.83 -5.32
N SER A 266 4.34 -20.87 -4.02
CA SER A 266 3.04 -21.33 -3.53
C SER A 266 2.11 -20.16 -3.20
N GLY A 267 1.06 -20.00 -4.01
CA GLY A 267 0.09 -18.93 -3.85
C GLY A 267 0.68 -17.52 -4.07
N PRO A 268 -0.07 -16.46 -3.70
CA PRO A 268 0.32 -15.08 -3.98
C PRO A 268 1.59 -14.65 -3.21
N ILE A 269 1.64 -14.96 -1.91
CA ILE A 269 2.81 -14.68 -1.05
C ILE A 269 4.04 -15.45 -1.55
N GLY A 270 3.86 -16.71 -1.95
CA GLY A 270 4.93 -17.52 -2.54
C GLY A 270 5.46 -16.96 -3.85
N ARG A 271 4.60 -16.41 -4.71
CA ARG A 271 5.03 -15.74 -5.94
C ARG A 271 5.91 -14.52 -5.65
N VAL A 272 5.56 -13.72 -4.64
CA VAL A 272 6.40 -12.59 -4.20
C VAL A 272 7.73 -13.09 -3.64
N LEU A 273 7.73 -14.15 -2.83
CA LEU A 273 8.96 -14.81 -2.35
C LEU A 273 9.88 -15.24 -3.51
N GLY A 274 9.32 -15.81 -4.57
CA GLY A 274 10.10 -16.31 -5.70
C GLY A 274 10.63 -15.23 -6.64
N THR A 275 9.89 -14.12 -6.81
CA THR A 275 10.20 -13.08 -7.81
C THR A 275 10.84 -11.83 -7.21
N GLY A 276 10.54 -11.52 -5.95
CA GLY A 276 10.83 -10.23 -5.33
C GLY A 276 10.06 -9.06 -5.96
N VAL A 277 8.97 -9.33 -6.67
CA VAL A 277 8.12 -8.37 -7.39
C VAL A 277 6.73 -8.38 -6.77
N PRO A 278 6.03 -7.23 -6.68
CA PRO A 278 4.63 -7.22 -6.24
C PRO A 278 3.75 -8.14 -7.08
N THR A 279 2.66 -8.61 -6.50
CA THR A 279 1.61 -9.28 -7.27
C THR A 279 0.25 -8.80 -6.82
N THR A 280 -0.69 -8.81 -7.76
CA THR A 280 -2.12 -8.71 -7.47
C THR A 280 -2.79 -10.04 -7.82
N GLN A 281 -3.92 -10.34 -7.20
CA GLN A 281 -4.76 -11.49 -7.53
C GLN A 281 -6.24 -11.14 -7.38
N THR A 282 -7.07 -11.83 -8.14
CA THR A 282 -8.53 -11.90 -7.99
C THR A 282 -8.94 -13.37 -7.74
N GLY A 283 -10.23 -13.62 -7.51
CA GLY A 283 -10.77 -14.98 -7.35
C GLY A 283 -10.14 -15.72 -6.16
N ALA A 284 -9.73 -16.98 -6.36
CA ALA A 284 -9.21 -17.83 -5.28
C ALA A 284 -7.96 -17.23 -4.60
N GLY A 285 -7.11 -16.52 -5.33
CA GLY A 285 -5.92 -15.85 -4.79
C GLY A 285 -6.25 -14.69 -3.86
N ALA A 286 -7.45 -14.10 -3.99
CA ALA A 286 -7.94 -13.01 -3.17
C ALA A 286 -8.73 -13.47 -1.94
N ASN A 287 -8.78 -14.78 -1.63
CA ASN A 287 -9.41 -15.31 -0.40
C ASN A 287 -10.85 -14.80 -0.16
N GLY A 288 -11.66 -14.72 -1.23
CA GLY A 288 -13.04 -14.24 -1.17
C GLY A 288 -13.20 -12.72 -1.00
N TYR A 289 -12.15 -11.96 -1.28
CA TYR A 289 -12.18 -10.50 -1.51
C TYR A 289 -12.16 -10.22 -3.02
N GLN A 290 -12.52 -8.99 -3.43
CA GLN A 290 -12.53 -8.63 -4.85
C GLN A 290 -11.12 -8.72 -5.43
N MET A 291 -10.14 -8.25 -4.67
CA MET A 291 -8.73 -8.40 -5.02
C MET A 291 -7.81 -8.47 -3.81
N MET A 292 -6.57 -8.83 -4.05
CA MET A 292 -5.49 -8.67 -3.10
C MET A 292 -4.23 -8.16 -3.76
N VAL A 293 -3.41 -7.46 -2.98
CA VAL A 293 -2.07 -7.02 -3.36
C VAL A 293 -1.08 -7.59 -2.35
N ALA A 294 0.06 -8.12 -2.82
CA ALA A 294 1.20 -8.44 -1.97
C ALA A 294 2.42 -7.64 -2.45
N LEU A 295 2.93 -6.79 -1.56
CA LEU A 295 4.04 -5.87 -1.78
C LEU A 295 5.30 -6.40 -1.06
N PRO A 296 6.38 -6.73 -1.79
CA PRO A 296 7.68 -6.99 -1.18
C PRO A 296 8.34 -5.70 -0.68
N ILE A 297 9.04 -5.83 0.44
CA ILE A 297 9.94 -4.80 0.98
C ILE A 297 11.34 -5.39 1.03
N HIS A 298 12.25 -4.83 0.24
CA HIS A 298 13.64 -5.27 0.19
C HIS A 298 14.52 -4.39 1.07
N ARG A 299 15.39 -5.01 1.87
CA ARG A 299 16.37 -4.31 2.71
C ARG A 299 17.77 -4.83 2.39
N GLY A 300 18.68 -3.92 2.04
CA GLY A 300 20.04 -4.29 1.65
C GLY A 300 20.08 -5.20 0.41
N GLY A 301 19.15 -5.00 -0.53
CA GLY A 301 19.04 -5.80 -1.76
C GLY A 301 18.25 -7.11 -1.61
N GLU A 302 17.83 -7.45 -0.39
CA GLU A 302 17.26 -8.76 -0.05
C GLU A 302 15.81 -8.60 0.41
N LEU A 303 14.93 -9.54 0.04
CA LEU A 303 13.54 -9.53 0.47
C LEU A 303 13.46 -9.70 2.00
N ALA A 304 12.92 -8.70 2.70
CA ALA A 304 12.82 -8.69 4.15
C ALA A 304 11.39 -8.97 4.64
N HIS A 305 10.40 -8.31 4.03
CA HIS A 305 8.99 -8.51 4.39
C HIS A 305 8.12 -8.57 3.15
N ILE A 306 6.96 -9.20 3.29
CA ILE A 306 5.87 -9.10 2.32
C ILE A 306 4.67 -8.58 3.09
N VAL A 307 4.07 -7.49 2.60
CA VAL A 307 2.83 -6.98 3.16
C VAL A 307 1.72 -7.24 2.16
N ALA A 308 0.65 -7.89 2.62
CA ALA A 308 -0.51 -8.13 1.78
C ALA A 308 -1.74 -7.42 2.34
N TRP A 309 -2.58 -6.90 1.46
CA TRP A 309 -3.89 -6.36 1.80
C TRP A 309 -4.95 -6.83 0.81
N TYR A 310 -6.18 -6.96 1.30
CA TYR A 310 -7.30 -7.51 0.56
C TYR A 310 -8.48 -6.55 0.58
N CYS A 311 -9.03 -6.31 -0.61
CA CYS A 311 -10.05 -5.32 -0.91
C CYS A 311 -11.38 -6.02 -1.17
#